data_AF-A0A2U8PEE2-F1
#
_entry.id   AF-A0A2U8PEE2-F1
#
_cell.length_a   1.000
_cell.length_b   1.000
_cell.length_c   1.000
_cell.angle_alpha   90.00
_cell.angle_beta   90.00
_cell.angle_gamma   90.00
#
_symmetry.space_group_name_H-M   'P 1'
#
loop_
_entity.id
_entity.type
_entity.pdbx_description
1 polymer ?
#
loop_
_entity_poly.entity_id
_entity_poly.type
_entity_poly.pdbx_seq_one_letter_code
_entity_poly.pdbx_strand_id
1 'polypeptide(L)'
;MSKFFADVINQLDVTRPVQKQVGEIMRIQLGIKNGVKDKAAGAAKSAQWEHLNDLGRKAAKRDEIAGLVQSNAQSRVTLRKLRAEIKSSLPKLPGREKDDLAGVLQDQEFRAYVRGLPQEQRERAQRLHPDIAAAVARAPAELSGVPESVHGELVNAMLRQTHGAELAKIAADVAAMEMADELIREADKEIRAAAEVAHATDFRVWAKPLVDPLLTDAGADFDELYRRQGPEALNVLGSLASAAE
;
A
#
# COMPACT_ATOMS: atom_id res chain seq x y z
N MET A 1 -9.06 18.28 -11.30
CA MET A 1 -8.23 17.20 -10.73
C MET A 1 -6.73 17.37 -10.95
N SER A 2 -6.24 17.74 -12.14
CA SER A 2 -4.77 17.88 -12.37
C SER A 2 -4.08 18.87 -11.40
N LYS A 3 -4.70 20.02 -11.12
CA LYS A 3 -4.22 21.00 -10.13
C LYS A 3 -4.14 20.44 -8.70
N PHE A 4 -5.16 19.69 -8.27
CA PHE A 4 -5.19 19.08 -6.94
C PHE A 4 -3.98 18.17 -6.69
N PHE A 5 -3.68 17.26 -7.62
CA PHE A 5 -2.53 16.37 -7.48
C PHE A 5 -1.20 17.10 -7.58
N ALA A 6 -1.10 18.17 -8.39
CA ALA A 6 0.10 19.01 -8.43
C ALA A 6 0.34 19.70 -7.07
N ASP A 7 -0.74 20.22 -6.45
CA ASP A 7 -0.68 20.84 -5.13
C ASP A 7 -0.26 19.80 -4.06
N VAL A 8 -0.80 18.58 -4.12
CA VAL A 8 -0.41 17.47 -3.22
C VAL A 8 1.06 17.11 -3.39
N ILE A 9 1.56 16.98 -4.62
CA ILE A 9 2.99 16.66 -4.87
C ILE A 9 3.91 17.72 -4.26
N ASN A 10 3.50 18.99 -4.30
CA ASN A 10 4.27 20.09 -3.73
C ASN A 10 4.22 20.14 -2.19
N GLN A 11 3.25 19.46 -1.58
CA GLN A 11 3.12 19.31 -0.13
C GLN A 11 3.87 18.09 0.43
N LEU A 12 4.36 17.20 -0.43
CA LEU A 12 5.15 16.04 0.00
C LEU A 12 6.50 16.47 0.56
N ASP A 13 6.88 15.86 1.67
CA ASP A 13 8.17 16.07 2.30
C ASP A 13 9.27 15.32 1.53
N VAL A 14 9.97 16.04 0.65
CA VAL A 14 11.04 15.50 -0.19
C VAL A 14 12.27 15.02 0.59
N THR A 15 12.38 15.38 1.88
CA THR A 15 13.46 14.86 2.74
C THR A 15 13.22 13.40 3.12
N ARG A 16 11.98 12.92 2.99
CA ARG A 16 11.59 11.54 3.28
C ARG A 16 11.70 10.68 2.02
N PRO A 17 12.41 9.54 2.05
CA PRO A 17 12.66 8.73 0.86
C PRO A 17 11.37 8.17 0.25
N VAL A 18 10.43 7.72 1.09
CA VAL A 18 9.13 7.20 0.65
C VAL A 18 8.32 8.29 -0.06
N GLN A 19 8.14 9.45 0.57
CA GLN A 19 7.36 10.55 -0.03
C GLN A 19 8.00 11.09 -1.29
N LYS A 20 9.34 11.13 -1.37
CA LYS A 20 10.05 11.49 -2.59
C LYS A 20 9.71 10.52 -3.74
N GLN A 21 9.82 9.21 -3.51
CA GLN A 21 9.49 8.21 -4.53
C GLN A 21 8.00 8.23 -4.92
N VAL A 22 7.10 8.41 -3.95
CA VAL A 22 5.67 8.60 -4.19
C VAL A 22 5.42 9.84 -5.05
N GLY A 23 6.09 10.96 -4.77
CA GLY A 23 6.00 12.18 -5.56
C GLY A 23 6.50 11.98 -6.99
N GLU A 24 7.57 11.22 -7.21
CA GLU A 24 8.06 10.84 -8.55
C GLU A 24 7.02 9.99 -9.29
N ILE A 25 6.44 8.97 -8.64
CA ILE A 25 5.33 8.17 -9.19
C ILE A 25 4.19 9.10 -9.61
N MET A 26 3.75 10.00 -8.72
CA MET A 26 2.62 10.88 -9.01
C MET A 26 2.91 11.84 -10.17
N ARG A 27 4.14 12.37 -10.30
CA ARG A 27 4.55 13.19 -11.45
C ARG A 27 4.49 12.40 -12.75
N ILE A 28 5.00 11.16 -12.76
CA ILE A 28 4.93 10.26 -13.92
C ILE A 28 3.47 10.03 -14.30
N GLN A 29 2.59 9.72 -13.35
CA GLN A 29 1.19 9.44 -13.63
C GLN A 29 0.41 10.68 -14.09
N LEU A 30 0.72 11.87 -13.56
CA LEU A 30 0.17 13.12 -14.10
C LEU A 30 0.64 13.39 -15.54
N GLY A 31 1.92 13.12 -15.82
CA GLY A 31 2.47 13.20 -17.17
C GLY A 31 1.77 12.26 -18.14
N ILE A 32 1.51 11.01 -17.72
CA ILE A 32 0.70 10.04 -18.47
C ILE A 32 -0.71 10.61 -18.67
N LYS A 33 -1.42 10.98 -17.61
CA LYS A 33 -2.80 11.47 -17.70
C LYS A 33 -2.96 12.66 -18.65
N ASN A 34 -2.04 13.62 -18.59
CA ASN A 34 -2.09 14.80 -19.45
C ASN A 34 -1.62 14.49 -20.89
N GLY A 35 -0.60 13.65 -21.05
CA GLY A 35 0.05 13.39 -22.35
C GLY A 35 -0.52 12.20 -23.14
N VAL A 36 -1.32 11.32 -22.54
CA VAL A 36 -1.93 10.16 -23.22
C VAL A 36 -2.80 10.63 -24.39
N LYS A 37 -3.60 11.68 -24.20
CA LYS A 37 -4.47 12.22 -25.26
C LYS A 37 -3.68 12.85 -26.39
N ASP A 38 -2.60 13.56 -26.06
CA ASP A 38 -1.72 14.18 -27.06
C ASP A 38 -0.91 13.14 -27.83
N LYS A 39 -0.44 12.08 -27.17
CA LYS A 39 0.23 10.96 -27.85
C LYS A 39 -0.74 10.15 -28.72
N ALA A 40 -1.95 9.89 -28.23
CA ALA A 40 -2.99 9.22 -29.02
C ALA A 40 -3.45 10.06 -30.22
N ALA A 41 -3.55 11.39 -30.05
CA ALA A 41 -3.86 12.33 -31.13
C ALA A 41 -2.67 12.52 -32.08
N GLY A 42 -1.44 12.48 -31.59
CA GLY A 42 -0.21 12.48 -32.37
C GLY A 42 -0.09 11.23 -33.25
N ALA A 43 -0.43 10.06 -32.70
CA ALA A 43 -0.55 8.80 -33.45
C ALA A 43 -1.66 8.84 -34.51
N ALA A 44 -2.74 9.58 -34.24
CA ALA A 44 -3.80 9.85 -35.22
C ALA A 44 -3.41 10.90 -36.26
N LYS A 45 -2.38 11.72 -36.02
CA LYS A 45 -1.83 12.72 -36.96
C LYS A 45 -0.66 12.19 -37.77
N SER A 46 0.14 11.28 -37.21
CA SER A 46 1.07 10.45 -37.99
C SER A 46 0.32 9.55 -38.97
N ALA A 47 -1.02 9.51 -38.92
CA ALA A 47 -1.92 9.04 -39.98
C ALA A 47 -1.85 9.86 -41.31
N GLN A 48 -0.64 10.11 -41.79
CA GLN A 48 -0.34 10.01 -43.22
C GLN A 48 -0.24 8.54 -43.69
N TRP A 49 -0.57 7.56 -42.83
CA TRP A 49 -0.66 6.15 -43.21
C TRP A 49 -1.99 5.92 -43.96
N GLU A 50 -2.11 6.47 -45.18
CA GLU A 50 -3.27 6.28 -46.08
C GLU A 50 -3.54 4.79 -46.40
N HIS A 51 -2.60 3.91 -46.10
CA HIS A 51 -2.56 2.50 -46.51
C HIS A 51 -2.94 1.52 -45.39
N LEU A 52 -3.22 1.99 -44.16
CA LEU A 52 -3.65 1.10 -43.08
C LEU A 52 -5.15 0.92 -43.00
N ASN A 53 -5.58 -0.33 -42.78
CA ASN A 53 -6.93 -0.65 -42.33
C ASN A 53 -7.14 -0.25 -40.86
N ASP A 54 -8.40 -0.32 -40.39
CA ASP A 54 -8.77 0.06 -39.02
C ASP A 54 -7.99 -0.71 -37.94
N LEU A 55 -7.68 -1.98 -38.19
CA LEU A 55 -6.90 -2.81 -37.27
C LEU A 55 -5.45 -2.31 -37.15
N GLY A 56 -4.82 -1.96 -38.27
CA GLY A 56 -3.47 -1.41 -38.31
C GLY A 56 -3.37 -0.06 -37.62
N ARG A 57 -4.40 0.79 -37.77
CA ARG A 57 -4.47 2.08 -37.06
C ARG A 57 -4.57 1.89 -35.54
N LYS A 58 -5.34 0.90 -35.08
CA LYS A 58 -5.42 0.55 -33.65
C LYS A 58 -4.11 -0.03 -33.12
N ALA A 59 -3.43 -0.88 -33.88
CA ALA A 59 -2.13 -1.43 -33.51
C ALA A 59 -1.07 -0.32 -33.38
N ALA A 60 -0.97 0.58 -34.36
CA ALA A 60 -0.04 1.71 -34.30
C ALA A 60 -0.30 2.64 -33.10
N LYS A 61 -1.57 2.95 -32.81
CA LYS A 61 -1.94 3.71 -31.59
C LYS A 61 -1.48 3.00 -30.31
N ARG A 62 -1.64 1.68 -30.25
CA ARG A 62 -1.23 0.85 -29.11
C ARG A 62 0.28 0.82 -28.92
N ASP A 63 1.04 0.75 -30.01
CA ASP A 63 2.51 0.78 -29.94
C ASP A 63 3.02 2.14 -29.42
N GLU A 64 2.42 3.25 -29.86
CA GLU A 64 2.77 4.61 -29.41
C GLU A 64 2.55 4.85 -27.91
N ILE A 65 1.52 4.22 -27.34
CA ILE A 65 1.20 4.31 -25.91
C ILE A 65 1.79 3.15 -25.08
N ALA A 66 2.47 2.17 -25.70
CA ALA A 66 3.03 1.00 -25.02
C ALA A 66 4.01 1.39 -23.90
N GLY A 67 4.84 2.42 -24.13
CA GLY A 67 5.75 2.95 -23.11
C GLY A 67 5.02 3.53 -21.88
N LEU A 68 3.79 4.03 -22.05
CA LEU A 68 2.97 4.53 -20.93
C LEU A 68 2.43 3.37 -20.09
N VAL A 69 2.06 2.26 -20.73
CA VAL A 69 1.67 1.01 -20.04
C VAL A 69 2.83 0.49 -19.18
N GLN A 70 4.03 0.41 -19.75
CA GLN A 70 5.23 0.00 -19.02
C GLN A 70 5.55 0.93 -17.85
N SER A 71 5.45 2.24 -18.05
CA SER A 71 5.69 3.24 -17.00
C SER A 71 4.65 3.15 -15.86
N ASN A 72 3.37 2.91 -16.19
CA ASN A 72 2.32 2.67 -15.19
C ASN A 72 2.57 1.38 -14.41
N ALA A 73 2.96 0.29 -15.09
CA ALA A 73 3.31 -0.97 -14.44
C ALA A 73 4.52 -0.83 -13.51
N GLN A 74 5.58 -0.14 -13.95
CA GLN A 74 6.74 0.16 -13.12
C GLN A 74 6.35 0.93 -11.86
N SER A 75 5.45 1.91 -11.99
CA SER A 75 4.95 2.68 -10.84
C SER A 75 4.20 1.80 -9.83
N ARG A 76 3.40 0.84 -10.29
CA ARG A 76 2.72 -0.15 -9.42
C ARG A 76 3.72 -1.05 -8.69
N VAL A 77 4.74 -1.53 -9.39
CA VAL A 77 5.80 -2.36 -8.80
C VAL A 77 6.55 -1.58 -7.73
N THR A 78 6.97 -0.34 -8.02
CA THR A 78 7.65 0.52 -7.04
C THR A 78 6.76 0.77 -5.81
N LEU A 79 5.47 1.06 -6.03
CA LEU A 79 4.52 1.26 -4.94
C LEU A 79 4.35 -0.01 -4.08
N ARG A 80 4.34 -1.19 -4.69
CA ARG A 80 4.31 -2.48 -3.97
C ARG A 80 5.57 -2.67 -3.11
N LYS A 81 6.75 -2.36 -3.64
CA LYS A 81 8.02 -2.43 -2.88
C LYS A 81 7.99 -1.49 -1.69
N LEU A 82 7.57 -0.24 -1.88
CA LEU A 82 7.38 0.73 -0.80
C LEU A 82 6.41 0.23 0.29
N ARG A 83 5.32 -0.46 -0.09
CA ARG A 83 4.38 -1.01 0.90
C ARG A 83 5.04 -2.12 1.72
N ALA A 84 5.83 -2.98 1.09
CA ALA A 84 6.58 -4.02 1.78
C ALA A 84 7.64 -3.43 2.73
N GLU A 85 8.36 -2.38 2.29
CA GLU A 85 9.32 -1.66 3.12
C GLU A 85 8.66 -1.03 4.35
N ILE A 86 7.54 -0.31 4.19
CA ILE A 86 6.77 0.24 5.32
C ILE A 86 6.29 -0.86 6.25
N LYS A 87 5.75 -1.96 5.70
CA LYS A 87 5.28 -3.09 6.52
C LYS A 87 6.42 -3.69 7.35
N SER A 88 7.62 -3.79 6.79
CA SER A 88 8.80 -4.31 7.50
C SER A 88 9.37 -3.34 8.53
N SER A 89 9.18 -2.03 8.35
CA SER A 89 9.64 -0.99 9.25
C SER A 89 8.62 -0.58 10.32
N LEU A 90 7.47 -1.26 10.37
CA LEU A 90 6.47 -1.00 11.41
C LEU A 90 7.09 -1.21 12.79
N PRO A 91 6.93 -0.23 13.70
CA PRO A 91 7.50 -0.32 15.03
C PRO A 91 6.82 -1.46 15.81
N LYS A 92 7.64 -2.27 16.48
CA LYS A 92 7.17 -3.35 17.35
C LYS A 92 7.02 -2.84 18.78
N LEU A 93 6.17 -3.51 19.56
CA LEU A 93 6.10 -3.26 20.99
C LEU A 93 7.47 -3.54 21.63
N PRO A 94 7.92 -2.71 22.58
CA PRO A 94 9.14 -2.98 23.31
C PRO A 94 9.00 -4.31 24.05
N GLY A 95 9.81 -5.30 23.67
CA GLY A 95 9.92 -6.57 24.38
C GLY A 95 10.69 -6.41 25.68
N ARG A 96 10.58 -7.41 26.57
CA ARG A 96 11.56 -7.55 27.66
C ARG A 96 12.91 -7.96 27.09
N GLU A 97 13.97 -7.62 27.81
CA GLU A 97 15.30 -8.10 27.44
C GLU A 97 15.35 -9.63 27.50
N LYS A 98 16.11 -10.24 26.59
CA LYS A 98 16.16 -11.70 26.45
C LYS A 98 16.68 -12.41 27.70
N ASP A 99 17.48 -11.70 28.50
CA ASP A 99 18.10 -12.24 29.71
C ASP A 99 17.27 -11.96 30.98
N ASP A 100 16.17 -11.20 30.88
CA ASP A 100 15.25 -10.91 31.99
C ASP A 100 14.24 -12.06 32.21
N LEU A 101 14.74 -13.20 32.67
CA LEU A 101 13.90 -14.36 32.98
C LEU A 101 12.85 -14.05 34.05
N ALA A 102 13.24 -13.28 35.07
CA ALA A 102 12.34 -12.88 36.17
C ALA A 102 11.15 -12.10 35.62
N GLY A 103 11.40 -11.20 34.68
CA GLY A 103 10.37 -10.44 34.02
C GLY A 103 9.44 -11.25 33.12
N VAL A 104 9.99 -12.23 32.38
CA VAL A 104 9.17 -13.13 31.57
C VAL A 104 8.22 -13.94 32.46
N LEU A 105 8.70 -14.42 33.62
CA LEU A 105 7.88 -15.12 34.61
C LEU A 105 6.79 -14.20 35.18
N GLN A 106 7.16 -12.97 35.54
CA GLN A 106 6.21 -11.98 36.04
C GLN A 106 5.09 -11.69 35.02
N ASP A 107 5.44 -11.59 33.73
CA ASP A 107 4.44 -11.38 32.68
C ASP A 107 3.50 -12.59 32.53
N GLN A 108 4.01 -13.80 32.70
CA GLN A 108 3.18 -15.00 32.71
C GLN A 108 2.20 -14.99 33.89
N GLU A 109 2.65 -14.57 35.07
CA GLU A 109 1.81 -14.42 36.26
C GLU A 109 0.73 -13.36 36.05
N PHE A 110 1.07 -12.19 35.48
CA PHE A 110 0.10 -11.15 35.15
C PHE A 110 -0.95 -11.63 34.15
N ARG A 111 -0.56 -12.39 33.11
CA ARG A 111 -1.52 -12.98 32.17
C ARG A 111 -2.36 -14.09 32.79
N ALA A 112 -1.79 -14.90 33.68
CA ALA A 112 -2.54 -15.91 34.43
C ALA A 112 -3.58 -15.25 35.35
N TYR A 113 -3.20 -14.16 36.02
CA TYR A 113 -4.10 -13.34 36.82
C TYR A 113 -5.26 -12.80 35.98
N VAL A 114 -4.97 -12.17 34.83
CA VAL A 114 -6.01 -11.63 33.93
C VAL A 114 -6.94 -12.73 33.42
N ARG A 115 -6.43 -13.92 33.09
CA ARG A 115 -7.26 -15.07 32.69
C ARG A 115 -8.20 -15.56 33.81
N GLY A 116 -7.82 -15.39 35.07
CA GLY A 116 -8.64 -15.73 36.22
C GLY A 116 -9.74 -14.71 36.53
N LEU A 117 -9.73 -13.53 35.89
CA LEU A 117 -10.72 -12.49 36.14
C LEU A 117 -12.06 -12.75 35.41
N PRO A 118 -13.19 -12.27 35.95
CA PRO A 118 -14.46 -12.25 35.24
C PRO A 118 -14.36 -11.50 33.89
N GLN A 119 -15.17 -11.92 32.91
CA GLN A 119 -15.19 -11.34 31.55
C GLN A 119 -15.25 -9.80 31.54
N GLU A 120 -16.14 -9.21 32.35
CA GLU A 120 -16.31 -7.75 32.44
C GLU A 120 -15.04 -7.01 32.89
N GLN A 121 -14.21 -7.67 33.71
CA GLN A 121 -12.94 -7.11 34.18
C GLN A 121 -11.83 -7.29 33.14
N ARG A 122 -11.85 -8.40 32.38
CA ARG A 122 -10.90 -8.65 31.28
C ARG A 122 -11.08 -7.65 30.14
N GLU A 123 -12.31 -7.27 29.84
CA GLU A 123 -12.62 -6.21 28.86
C GLU A 123 -12.11 -4.83 29.30
N ARG A 124 -11.81 -4.67 30.59
CA ARG A 124 -11.26 -3.45 31.18
C ARG A 124 -9.78 -3.61 31.54
N ALA A 125 -9.06 -4.56 30.93
CA ALA A 125 -7.64 -4.80 31.21
C ALA A 125 -6.77 -3.54 31.06
N GLN A 126 -7.14 -2.61 30.16
CA GLN A 126 -6.50 -1.30 30.02
C GLN A 126 -6.56 -0.39 31.27
N ARG A 127 -7.48 -0.65 32.20
CA ARG A 127 -7.61 0.09 33.47
C ARG A 127 -6.89 -0.58 34.64
N LEU A 128 -6.32 -1.76 34.42
CA LEU A 128 -5.50 -2.43 35.44
C LEU A 128 -4.15 -1.71 35.57
N HIS A 129 -3.28 -2.26 36.42
CA HIS A 129 -1.92 -1.75 36.58
C HIS A 129 -1.20 -1.71 35.22
N PRO A 130 -0.43 -0.63 34.92
CA PRO A 130 0.24 -0.47 33.63
C PRO A 130 1.13 -1.67 33.25
N ASP A 131 1.80 -2.30 34.23
CA ASP A 131 2.63 -3.48 33.98
C ASP A 131 1.81 -4.71 33.54
N ILE A 132 0.58 -4.85 34.05
CA ILE A 132 -0.32 -5.92 33.64
C ILE A 132 -0.78 -5.66 32.21
N ALA A 133 -1.19 -4.44 31.89
CA ALA A 133 -1.58 -4.05 30.54
C ALA A 133 -0.42 -4.29 29.54
N ALA A 134 0.81 -3.95 29.93
CA ALA A 134 2.01 -4.21 29.14
C ALA A 134 2.31 -5.70 28.95
N ALA A 135 2.11 -6.53 29.97
CA ALA A 135 2.31 -7.98 29.88
C ALA A 135 1.26 -8.67 28.99
N VAL A 136 0.01 -8.17 29.00
CA VAL A 136 -1.09 -8.62 28.14
C VAL A 136 -0.83 -8.24 26.69
N ALA A 137 -0.47 -6.98 26.43
CA ALA A 137 -0.23 -6.49 25.07
C ALA A 137 0.98 -7.15 24.37
N ARG A 138 2.01 -7.54 25.14
CA ARG A 138 3.22 -8.21 24.59
C ARG A 138 3.03 -9.68 24.24
N ALA A 139 1.95 -10.31 24.70
CA ALA A 139 1.64 -11.70 24.35
C ALA A 139 0.75 -11.76 23.11
N PRO A 140 0.77 -12.87 22.35
CA PRO A 140 -0.24 -13.18 21.35
C PRO A 140 -1.65 -13.12 21.94
N ALA A 141 -2.65 -12.74 21.13
CA ALA A 141 -4.02 -12.52 21.59
C ALA A 141 -4.59 -13.76 22.30
N GLU A 142 -4.26 -14.96 21.83
CA GLU A 142 -4.71 -16.25 22.39
C GLU A 142 -4.16 -16.52 23.79
N LEU A 143 -2.97 -15.97 24.10
CA LEU A 143 -2.28 -16.16 25.38
C LEU A 143 -2.50 -14.98 26.34
N SER A 144 -3.03 -13.86 25.84
CA SER A 144 -3.26 -12.63 26.58
C SER A 144 -4.36 -12.77 27.63
N GLY A 145 -5.34 -13.63 27.38
CA GLY A 145 -6.50 -13.85 28.24
C GLY A 145 -7.63 -12.84 28.07
N VAL A 146 -7.49 -11.85 27.19
CA VAL A 146 -8.52 -10.86 26.85
C VAL A 146 -9.10 -11.11 25.46
N PRO A 147 -10.31 -10.60 25.14
CA PRO A 147 -10.84 -10.66 23.78
C PRO A 147 -9.91 -9.98 22.76
N GLU A 148 -9.86 -10.50 21.54
CA GLU A 148 -8.99 -9.99 20.46
C GLU A 148 -9.19 -8.50 20.18
N SER A 149 -10.44 -8.01 20.20
CA SER A 149 -10.74 -6.59 20.03
C SER A 149 -10.06 -5.72 21.10
N VAL A 150 -10.09 -6.17 22.35
CA VAL A 150 -9.50 -5.46 23.50
C VAL A 150 -7.97 -5.55 23.48
N HIS A 151 -7.44 -6.70 23.06
CA HIS A 151 -6.00 -6.88 22.84
C HIS A 151 -5.49 -5.91 21.77
N GLY A 152 -6.15 -5.84 20.62
CA GLY A 152 -5.79 -4.91 19.55
C GLY A 152 -5.85 -3.44 19.99
N GLU A 153 -6.85 -3.05 20.79
CA GLU A 153 -6.92 -1.72 21.39
C GLU A 153 -5.73 -1.43 22.32
N LEU A 154 -5.37 -2.37 23.20
CA LEU A 154 -4.23 -2.27 24.11
C LEU A 154 -2.89 -2.12 23.37
N VAL A 155 -2.64 -2.98 22.38
CA VAL A 155 -1.44 -2.93 21.55
C VAL A 155 -1.34 -1.58 20.84
N ASN A 156 -2.43 -1.12 20.23
CA ASN A 156 -2.47 0.18 19.54
C ASN A 156 -2.25 1.35 20.50
N ALA A 157 -2.82 1.30 21.71
CA ALA A 157 -2.62 2.34 22.72
C ALA A 157 -1.15 2.42 23.15
N MET A 158 -0.52 1.27 23.40
CA MET A 158 0.89 1.21 23.77
C MET A 158 1.81 1.67 22.63
N LEU A 159 1.56 1.22 21.40
CA LEU A 159 2.35 1.66 20.24
C LEU A 159 2.24 3.17 20.01
N ARG A 160 1.06 3.76 20.21
CA ARG A 160 0.89 5.23 20.14
C ARG A 160 1.64 5.95 21.24
N GLN A 161 1.69 5.38 22.44
CA GLN A 161 2.42 5.96 23.56
C GLN A 161 3.94 5.92 23.35
N THR A 162 4.48 4.83 22.81
CA THR A 162 5.92 4.66 22.62
C THR A 162 6.43 5.25 21.30
N HIS A 163 5.65 5.08 20.22
CA HIS A 163 6.08 5.37 18.84
C HIS A 163 5.15 6.36 18.13
N GLY A 164 4.39 7.18 18.86
CA GLY A 164 3.37 8.05 18.28
C GLY A 164 3.87 8.96 17.15
N ALA A 165 5.07 9.53 17.28
CA ALA A 165 5.67 10.36 16.24
C ALA A 165 6.06 9.57 14.98
N GLU A 166 6.54 8.33 15.13
CA GLU A 166 6.88 7.45 14.01
C GLU A 166 5.63 6.90 13.32
N LEU A 167 4.60 6.54 14.09
CA LEU A 167 3.30 6.13 13.55
C LEU A 167 2.63 7.26 12.77
N ALA A 168 2.71 8.51 13.26
CA ALA A 168 2.20 9.66 12.52
C ALA A 168 2.95 9.85 11.19
N LYS A 169 4.27 9.65 11.19
CA LYS A 169 5.10 9.67 9.98
C LYS A 169 4.68 8.56 9.01
N ILE A 170 4.53 7.33 9.48
CA ILE A 170 4.10 6.19 8.65
C ILE A 170 2.68 6.41 8.10
N ALA A 171 1.77 6.93 8.91
CA ALA A 171 0.41 7.25 8.46
C ALA A 171 0.40 8.28 7.33
N ALA A 172 1.25 9.31 7.42
CA ALA A 172 1.41 10.28 6.33
C ALA A 172 1.98 9.65 5.05
N ASP A 173 2.91 8.69 5.17
CA ASP A 173 3.45 7.96 4.02
C ASP A 173 2.39 7.06 3.37
N VAL A 174 1.64 6.32 4.17
CA VAL A 174 0.52 5.48 3.70
C VAL A 174 -0.50 6.34 2.97
N ALA A 175 -0.94 7.46 3.55
CA ALA A 175 -1.88 8.38 2.89
C ALA A 175 -1.35 8.89 1.54
N ALA A 176 -0.06 9.24 1.45
CA ALA A 176 0.55 9.66 0.19
C ALA A 176 0.54 8.52 -0.85
N MET A 177 0.81 7.28 -0.42
CA MET A 177 0.77 6.11 -1.29
C MET A 177 -0.63 5.77 -1.79
N GLU A 178 -1.67 5.97 -0.96
CA GLU A 178 -3.06 5.81 -1.39
C GLU A 178 -3.43 6.81 -2.49
N MET A 179 -2.98 8.06 -2.35
CA MET A 179 -3.18 9.08 -3.39
C MET A 179 -2.46 8.71 -4.69
N ALA A 180 -1.24 8.17 -4.61
CA ALA A 180 -0.52 7.68 -5.78
C ALA A 180 -1.22 6.47 -6.44
N ASP A 181 -1.76 5.55 -5.65
CA ASP A 181 -2.52 4.40 -6.18
C ASP A 181 -3.78 4.86 -6.92
N GLU A 182 -4.51 5.84 -6.39
CA GLU A 182 -5.67 6.40 -7.09
C GLU A 182 -5.26 7.06 -8.40
N LEU A 183 -4.17 7.82 -8.41
CA LEU A 183 -3.67 8.45 -9.63
C LEU A 183 -3.18 7.43 -10.67
N ILE A 184 -2.54 6.34 -10.25
CA ILE A 184 -2.18 5.20 -11.11
C ILE A 184 -3.43 4.60 -11.75
N ARG A 185 -4.52 4.43 -10.99
CA ARG A 185 -5.79 3.90 -11.50
C ARG A 185 -6.45 4.86 -12.50
N GLU A 186 -6.39 6.16 -12.24
CA GLU A 186 -6.86 7.16 -13.20
C GLU A 186 -6.05 7.14 -14.49
N ALA A 187 -4.72 7.05 -14.41
CA ALA A 187 -3.86 6.93 -15.57
C ALA A 187 -4.13 5.64 -16.36
N ASP A 188 -4.36 4.50 -15.67
CA ASP A 188 -4.75 3.22 -16.31
C ASP A 188 -6.08 3.35 -17.06
N LYS A 189 -7.07 4.05 -16.51
CA LYS A 189 -8.35 4.32 -17.21
C LYS A 189 -8.11 5.11 -18.51
N GLU A 190 -7.27 6.15 -18.47
CA GLU A 190 -6.96 6.97 -19.65
C GLU A 190 -6.15 6.16 -20.69
N ILE A 191 -5.19 5.34 -20.27
CA ILE A 191 -4.44 4.44 -21.15
C ILE A 191 -5.38 3.48 -21.86
N ARG A 192 -6.30 2.83 -21.13
CA ARG A 192 -7.29 1.89 -21.72
C ARG A 192 -8.23 2.57 -22.70
N ALA A 193 -8.68 3.79 -22.36
CA ALA A 193 -9.51 4.59 -23.24
C ALA A 193 -8.76 4.95 -24.54
N ALA A 194 -7.51 5.39 -24.45
CA ALA A 194 -6.68 5.71 -25.60
C ALA A 194 -6.30 4.50 -26.46
N ALA A 195 -6.13 3.33 -25.84
CA ALA A 195 -5.86 2.06 -26.51
C ALA A 195 -7.08 1.50 -27.27
N GLU A 196 -8.25 2.12 -27.12
CA GLU A 196 -9.55 1.66 -27.62
C GLU A 196 -9.86 0.22 -27.19
N VAL A 197 -9.59 -0.07 -25.91
CA VAL A 197 -9.76 -1.41 -25.34
C VAL A 197 -11.00 -1.43 -24.45
N ALA A 198 -12.08 -2.02 -24.96
CA ALA A 198 -13.37 -2.09 -24.26
C ALA A 198 -13.42 -3.17 -23.17
N HIS A 199 -12.71 -4.30 -23.38
CA HIS A 199 -12.76 -5.46 -22.50
C HIS A 199 -11.44 -5.68 -21.76
N ALA A 200 -11.52 -6.15 -20.52
CA ALA A 200 -10.35 -6.45 -19.70
C ALA A 200 -9.45 -7.54 -20.33
N THR A 201 -10.05 -8.51 -21.03
CA THR A 201 -9.34 -9.57 -21.77
C THR A 201 -8.50 -8.99 -22.90
N ASP A 202 -9.04 -8.04 -23.66
CA ASP A 202 -8.33 -7.40 -24.77
C ASP A 202 -7.14 -6.57 -24.27
N PHE A 203 -7.30 -5.93 -23.10
CA PHE A 203 -6.22 -5.18 -22.46
C PHE A 203 -5.12 -6.13 -22.01
N ARG A 204 -5.49 -7.25 -21.38
CA ARG A 204 -4.56 -8.28 -20.96
C ARG A 204 -3.76 -8.83 -22.13
N VAL A 205 -4.41 -9.21 -23.23
CA VAL A 205 -3.72 -9.80 -24.41
C VAL A 205 -2.66 -8.86 -24.96
N TRP A 206 -2.93 -7.55 -24.98
CA TRP A 206 -2.00 -6.56 -25.48
C TRP A 206 -0.94 -6.12 -24.46
N ALA A 207 -1.34 -5.80 -23.22
CA ALA A 207 -0.48 -5.22 -22.21
C ALA A 207 0.42 -6.25 -21.52
N LYS A 208 -0.05 -7.50 -21.38
CA LYS A 208 0.68 -8.56 -20.67
C LYS A 208 2.07 -8.81 -21.28
N PRO A 209 2.24 -9.03 -22.61
CA PRO A 209 3.57 -9.21 -23.20
C PRO A 209 4.51 -8.02 -23.01
N LEU A 210 3.97 -6.79 -22.92
CA LEU A 210 4.77 -5.57 -22.74
C LEU A 210 5.31 -5.42 -21.32
N VAL A 211 4.61 -5.99 -20.35
CA VAL A 211 4.80 -5.75 -18.92
C VAL A 211 5.38 -6.98 -18.22
N ASP A 212 5.09 -8.20 -18.69
CA ASP A 212 5.59 -9.45 -18.12
C ASP A 212 7.12 -9.49 -17.94
N PRO A 213 7.97 -8.95 -18.84
CA PRO A 213 9.41 -8.88 -18.58
C PRO A 213 9.75 -8.07 -17.31
N LEU A 214 9.10 -6.91 -17.14
CA LEU A 214 9.29 -6.05 -15.96
C LEU A 214 8.75 -6.70 -14.69
N LEU A 215 7.65 -7.45 -14.78
CA LEU A 215 7.04 -8.12 -13.64
C LEU A 215 7.81 -9.35 -13.20
N THR A 216 8.36 -10.10 -14.15
CA THR A 216 9.19 -11.28 -13.86
C THR A 216 10.41 -10.88 -13.03
N ASP A 217 11.11 -9.80 -13.42
CA ASP A 217 12.24 -9.26 -12.67
C ASP A 217 11.85 -8.77 -11.27
N ALA A 218 10.58 -8.37 -11.10
CA ALA A 218 10.02 -7.91 -9.83
C ALA A 218 9.38 -9.03 -8.99
N GLY A 219 9.38 -10.28 -9.47
CA GLY A 219 8.68 -11.40 -8.83
C GLY A 219 7.17 -11.19 -8.69
N ALA A 220 6.55 -10.41 -9.59
CA ALA A 220 5.13 -10.10 -9.59
C ALA A 220 4.42 -10.79 -10.76
N ASP A 221 3.13 -11.07 -10.59
CA ASP A 221 2.27 -11.55 -11.69
C ASP A 221 1.38 -10.42 -12.23
N PHE A 222 1.10 -10.46 -13.53
CA PHE A 222 0.25 -9.47 -14.20
C PHE A 222 -1.16 -9.48 -13.61
N ASP A 223 -1.74 -10.67 -13.39
CA ASP A 223 -3.09 -10.73 -12.85
C ASP A 223 -3.11 -10.24 -11.41
N GLU A 224 -2.07 -10.48 -10.62
CA GLU A 224 -1.94 -9.92 -9.28
C GLU A 224 -1.86 -8.39 -9.28
N LEU A 225 -1.06 -7.81 -10.18
CA LEU A 225 -0.82 -6.36 -10.26
C LEU A 225 -2.04 -5.57 -10.78
N TYR A 226 -2.85 -6.20 -11.65
CA TYR A 226 -4.01 -5.58 -12.29
C TYR A 226 -5.36 -6.06 -11.76
N ARG A 227 -5.40 -7.07 -10.89
CA ARG A 227 -6.61 -7.42 -10.12
C ARG A 227 -6.96 -6.27 -9.20
N ARG A 228 -8.26 -5.94 -9.11
CA ARG A 228 -8.75 -4.97 -8.12
C ARG A 228 -8.31 -5.44 -6.75
N GLN A 229 -7.39 -4.72 -6.11
CA GLN A 229 -7.10 -4.96 -4.70
C GLN A 229 -8.35 -4.62 -3.90
N GLY A 230 -8.83 -5.58 -3.12
CA GLY A 230 -9.91 -5.35 -2.17
C GLY A 230 -9.48 -4.32 -1.11
N PRO A 231 -10.45 -3.67 -0.44
CA PRO A 231 -10.17 -2.65 0.57
C PRO A 231 -9.26 -3.13 1.72
N GLU A 232 -9.19 -4.44 1.96
CA GLU A 232 -8.34 -5.04 3.02
C GLU A 232 -6.83 -4.85 2.78
N ALA A 233 -6.37 -4.76 1.52
CA ALA A 233 -4.96 -4.55 1.20
C ALA A 233 -4.46 -3.13 1.54
N LEU A 234 -5.37 -2.21 1.86
CA LEU A 234 -5.09 -0.81 2.20
C LEU A 234 -5.09 -0.58 3.71
N ASN A 235 -5.56 -1.53 4.51
CA ASN A 235 -5.67 -1.35 5.95
C ASN A 235 -4.33 -1.61 6.65
N VAL A 236 -3.26 -0.91 6.24
CA VAL A 236 -1.93 -1.00 6.86
C VAL A 236 -1.99 -0.64 8.34
N LEU A 237 -2.88 0.29 8.72
CA LEU A 237 -3.15 0.64 10.11
C LEU A 237 -3.95 -0.45 10.86
N GLY A 238 -4.89 -1.13 10.20
CA GLY A 238 -5.53 -2.33 10.76
C GLY A 238 -4.55 -3.50 10.92
N SER A 239 -3.57 -3.61 10.01
CA SER A 239 -2.55 -4.67 10.03
C SER A 239 -1.50 -4.52 11.13
N LEU A 240 -1.41 -3.36 11.80
CA LEU A 240 -0.60 -3.19 13.01
C LEU A 240 -1.07 -4.11 14.15
N ALA A 241 -2.36 -4.45 14.19
CA ALA A 241 -2.89 -5.43 15.15
C ALA A 241 -2.41 -6.86 14.81
N SER A 242 -2.37 -7.23 13.52
CA SER A 242 -1.92 -8.55 13.05
C SER A 242 -0.41 -8.74 12.98
N ALA A 243 0.39 -7.66 12.92
CA ALA A 243 1.86 -7.73 12.83
C ALA A 243 2.55 -7.88 14.21
N ALA A 244 1.77 -7.92 15.29
CA ALA A 244 2.24 -8.23 16.64
C ALA A 244 2.25 -9.74 16.95
N GLU A 245 1.82 -10.58 15.99
CA GLU A 245 2.02 -12.04 15.97
C GLU A 245 3.38 -12.42 15.36
#